data_AF-A0A5F5XCS9-F1
#
_entry.id   AF-A0A5F5XCS9-F1
#
_cell.length_a   1.000
_cell.length_b   1.000
_cell.length_c   1.000
_cell.angle_alpha   90.00
_cell.angle_beta   90.00
_cell.angle_gamma   90.00
#
_symmetry.space_group_name_H-M   'P 1'
#
loop_
_entity.id
_entity.type
_entity.pdbx_description
1 polymer ?
#
loop_
_entity_poly.entity_id
_entity_poly.type
_entity_poly.pdbx_seq_one_letter_code
_entity_poly.pdbx_strand_id
1 'polypeptide(L)'
;MSNSAVKVLEKLLLNIRPRTFFLKYINSLQKVQRCCGSPVRLQKSLISQVHRKSSRPESWKPRVKMLQENKAGPGLQPAQASVQRGRMPPTQPTHGQFALTNGDPLNCHSYLSGYISLLLRAEPYPTSRFGSQCMQPNNIMGIENICELAARMLFSAVEWARNIPFFPDLQITDQVALLRLTWSELFVLNAAQCSMPLHVAPLLAAAGLHASPMSADRVVAFMDHIRIFQEQVEKLKALHVDSAEYSCLKAIVLFTSDACGLSDVAHVESLQEKSQCALEEYVRSQYPNQPTRFGKLLLRLPSLRTVSSSVIEQLFFVRLV
;
A
#
# COMPACT_ATOMS: atom_id res chain seq x y z
N MET A 1 13.90 -7.97 -13.79
CA MET A 1 12.53 -8.42 -14.14
C MET A 1 11.54 -7.46 -13.48
N SER A 2 10.34 -7.24 -14.04
CA SER A 2 9.37 -6.29 -13.47
C SER A 2 8.51 -6.98 -12.39
N ASN A 3 8.75 -6.60 -11.12
CA ASN A 3 8.12 -7.12 -9.90
C ASN A 3 6.58 -7.12 -9.98
N SER A 4 5.97 -8.14 -9.38
CA SER A 4 4.51 -8.33 -9.45
C SER A 4 3.78 -7.40 -8.50
N ALA A 5 4.33 -7.16 -7.30
CA ALA A 5 3.86 -6.13 -6.38
C ALA A 5 4.00 -4.75 -7.02
N VAL A 6 5.12 -4.45 -7.69
CA VAL A 6 5.38 -3.15 -8.36
C VAL A 6 4.37 -2.86 -9.47
N LYS A 7 4.04 -3.83 -10.33
CA LYS A 7 2.96 -3.69 -11.33
C LYS A 7 1.58 -3.44 -10.70
N VAL A 8 1.35 -3.95 -9.49
CA VAL A 8 0.10 -3.74 -8.74
C VAL A 8 0.10 -2.35 -8.08
N LEU A 9 1.20 -1.94 -7.46
CA LEU A 9 1.45 -0.59 -6.92
C LEU A 9 1.18 0.49 -7.97
N GLU A 10 1.81 0.39 -9.14
CA GLU A 10 1.60 1.31 -10.27
C GLU A 10 0.13 1.34 -10.72
N LYS A 11 -0.50 0.18 -10.89
CA LYS A 11 -1.91 0.10 -11.28
C LYS A 11 -2.85 0.67 -10.22
N LEU A 12 -2.50 0.60 -8.93
CA LEU A 12 -3.29 1.16 -7.83
C LEU A 12 -3.15 2.67 -7.71
N LEU A 13 -1.93 3.20 -7.86
CA LEU A 13 -1.68 4.64 -7.91
C LEU A 13 -2.41 5.27 -9.09
N LEU A 14 -2.25 4.69 -10.28
CA LEU A 14 -2.81 5.22 -11.53
C LEU A 14 -4.30 4.91 -11.76
N ASN A 15 -4.99 4.18 -10.87
CA ASN A 15 -6.43 3.94 -10.96
C ASN A 15 -7.20 4.47 -9.75
N ILE A 16 -8.11 5.41 -10.02
CA ILE A 16 -9.01 6.09 -9.07
C ILE A 16 -10.06 5.13 -8.42
N ARG A 17 -10.09 3.85 -8.80
CA ARG A 17 -11.05 2.84 -8.25
C ARG A 17 -10.36 1.63 -7.61
N PRO A 18 -9.60 1.80 -6.51
CA PRO A 18 -8.90 0.71 -5.83
C PRO A 18 -9.85 -0.42 -5.39
N ARG A 19 -11.03 -0.10 -4.85
CA ARG A 19 -12.04 -1.10 -4.45
C ARG A 19 -12.47 -2.03 -5.59
N THR A 20 -12.57 -1.55 -6.83
CA THR A 20 -12.96 -2.38 -7.98
C THR A 20 -11.81 -3.25 -8.48
N PHE A 21 -10.56 -2.79 -8.35
CA PHE A 21 -9.38 -3.62 -8.62
C PHE A 21 -9.20 -4.69 -7.53
N PHE A 22 -9.36 -4.32 -6.25
CA PHE A 22 -9.36 -5.23 -5.11
C PHE A 22 -10.42 -6.32 -5.24
N LEU A 23 -11.68 -5.96 -5.54
CA LEU A 23 -12.74 -6.94 -5.77
C LEU A 23 -12.44 -7.86 -6.95
N LYS A 24 -11.91 -7.34 -8.07
CA LYS A 24 -11.46 -8.19 -9.19
C LYS A 24 -10.32 -9.12 -8.79
N TYR A 25 -9.39 -8.67 -7.95
CA TYR A 25 -8.28 -9.46 -7.46
C TYR A 25 -8.74 -10.60 -6.52
N ILE A 26 -9.56 -10.32 -5.51
CA ILE A 26 -10.12 -11.35 -4.62
C ILE A 26 -10.96 -12.35 -5.42
N ASN A 27 -11.78 -11.88 -6.37
CA ASN A 27 -12.51 -12.78 -7.27
C ASN A 27 -11.59 -13.62 -8.16
N SER A 28 -10.43 -13.12 -8.58
CA SER A 28 -9.43 -13.90 -9.33
C SER A 28 -8.80 -15.00 -8.47
N LEU A 29 -8.39 -14.69 -7.22
CA LEU A 29 -7.93 -15.70 -6.26
C LEU A 29 -9.00 -16.80 -6.08
N GLN A 30 -10.22 -16.41 -5.74
CA GLN A 30 -11.35 -17.32 -5.51
C GLN A 30 -11.79 -18.11 -6.77
N LYS A 31 -11.45 -17.62 -7.97
CA LYS A 31 -11.73 -18.30 -9.24
C LYS A 31 -10.64 -19.31 -9.60
N VAL A 32 -9.36 -19.03 -9.28
CA VAL A 32 -8.28 -20.02 -9.34
C VAL A 32 -8.54 -21.14 -8.31
N GLN A 33 -8.87 -20.77 -7.07
CA GLN A 33 -9.26 -21.66 -5.97
C GLN A 33 -10.34 -22.67 -6.40
N ARG A 34 -11.45 -22.19 -7.00
CA ARG A 34 -12.54 -23.06 -7.51
C ARG A 34 -12.16 -24.01 -8.66
N CYS A 35 -11.01 -23.82 -9.31
CA CYS A 35 -10.50 -24.73 -10.34
C CYS A 35 -9.48 -25.75 -9.81
N CYS A 36 -8.93 -25.57 -8.61
CA CYS A 36 -7.75 -26.29 -8.12
C CYS A 36 -8.04 -27.43 -7.13
N GLY A 37 -9.11 -28.21 -7.35
CA GLY A 37 -9.49 -29.32 -6.46
C GLY A 37 -8.60 -30.58 -6.49
N SER A 38 -7.54 -30.63 -7.29
CA SER A 38 -6.56 -31.74 -7.30
C SER A 38 -5.28 -31.38 -8.08
N PRO A 39 -4.06 -31.55 -7.52
CA PRO A 39 -2.81 -31.14 -8.18
C PRO A 39 -2.56 -31.81 -9.55
N VAL A 40 -2.86 -33.11 -9.66
CA VAL A 40 -2.44 -33.96 -10.80
C VAL A 40 -3.14 -33.57 -12.12
N ARG A 41 -4.28 -32.87 -12.07
CA ARG A 41 -5.00 -32.41 -13.27
C ARG A 41 -4.47 -31.09 -13.86
N LEU A 42 -3.66 -30.33 -13.11
CA LEU A 42 -3.19 -29.01 -13.56
C LEU A 42 -2.25 -29.07 -14.77
N GLN A 43 -1.21 -29.91 -14.74
CA GLN A 43 -0.24 -30.02 -15.85
C GLN A 43 -0.91 -30.34 -17.20
N LYS A 44 -1.79 -31.35 -17.24
CA LYS A 44 -2.47 -31.77 -18.48
C LYS A 44 -3.42 -30.69 -19.03
N SER A 45 -4.08 -29.93 -18.16
CA SER A 45 -4.97 -28.83 -18.57
C SER A 45 -4.17 -27.63 -19.11
N LEU A 46 -3.09 -27.24 -18.42
CA LEU A 46 -2.32 -26.05 -18.77
C LEU A 46 -1.57 -26.21 -20.10
N ILE A 47 -0.95 -27.37 -20.34
CA ILE A 47 -0.27 -27.69 -21.61
C ILE A 47 -1.26 -27.58 -22.79
N SER A 48 -2.48 -28.10 -22.62
CA SER A 48 -3.56 -28.03 -23.64
C SER A 48 -3.99 -26.58 -23.94
N GLN A 49 -4.10 -25.72 -22.92
CA GLN A 49 -4.44 -24.30 -23.13
C GLN A 49 -3.30 -23.47 -23.73
N VAL A 50 -2.03 -23.76 -23.40
CA VAL A 50 -0.88 -23.10 -24.00
C VAL A 50 -0.79 -23.40 -25.50
N HIS A 51 -0.92 -24.67 -25.90
CA HIS A 51 -0.96 -25.05 -27.31
C HIS A 51 -2.11 -24.35 -28.07
N ARG A 52 -3.32 -24.26 -27.48
CA ARG A 52 -4.46 -23.56 -28.11
C ARG A 52 -4.27 -22.05 -28.30
N LYS A 53 -3.39 -21.39 -27.53
CA LYS A 53 -3.12 -19.94 -27.66
C LYS A 53 -2.02 -19.61 -28.67
N SER A 54 -1.22 -20.58 -29.10
CA SER A 54 -0.11 -20.38 -30.05
C SER A 54 -0.55 -20.33 -31.53
N SER A 55 -1.85 -20.41 -31.83
CA SER A 55 -2.35 -20.69 -33.20
C SER A 55 -3.47 -19.76 -33.68
N ARG A 56 -3.47 -18.47 -33.31
CA ARG A 56 -4.32 -17.45 -33.93
C ARG A 56 -3.58 -16.12 -34.14
N PRO A 57 -3.51 -15.57 -35.37
CA PRO A 57 -2.84 -14.31 -35.66
C PRO A 57 -3.70 -13.08 -35.33
N GLU A 58 -3.08 -11.91 -35.41
CA GLU A 58 -3.63 -10.62 -34.98
C GLU A 58 -4.66 -10.02 -35.95
N SER A 59 -5.55 -9.17 -35.43
CA SER A 59 -5.96 -7.94 -36.11
C SER A 59 -6.61 -6.96 -35.14
N TRP A 60 -6.12 -5.71 -35.14
CA TRP A 60 -6.77 -4.56 -34.50
C TRP A 60 -6.88 -3.42 -35.53
N LYS A 61 -8.06 -2.79 -35.63
CA LYS A 61 -8.22 -1.47 -36.29
C LYS A 61 -9.23 -0.62 -35.50
N PRO A 62 -8.89 0.64 -35.14
CA PRO A 62 -9.86 1.58 -34.58
C PRO A 62 -10.79 2.13 -35.68
N ARG A 63 -11.99 2.60 -35.31
CA ARG A 63 -13.03 3.09 -36.25
C ARG A 63 -13.51 4.49 -35.85
N VAL A 64 -13.45 5.44 -36.78
CA VAL A 64 -13.78 6.88 -36.57
C VAL A 64 -14.42 7.43 -37.86
N LYS A 65 -15.47 8.28 -37.72
CA LYS A 65 -16.25 8.96 -38.81
C LYS A 65 -17.05 7.98 -39.73
N MET A 66 -18.15 8.32 -40.43
CA MET A 66 -19.07 9.48 -40.56
C MET A 66 -20.38 8.98 -41.28
N LEU A 67 -21.44 9.71 -41.73
CA LEU A 67 -21.88 11.13 -41.86
C LEU A 67 -23.43 11.14 -42.08
N GLN A 68 -24.16 12.24 -41.80
CA GLN A 68 -25.40 12.74 -42.50
C GLN A 68 -26.73 11.89 -42.51
N GLU A 69 -27.97 12.41 -42.72
CA GLU A 69 -28.61 13.77 -42.69
C GLU A 69 -30.17 13.69 -42.68
N ASN A 70 -30.88 14.85 -42.72
CA ASN A 70 -32.33 15.10 -42.98
C ASN A 70 -33.36 14.79 -41.85
N LYS A 71 -34.47 15.54 -41.64
CA LYS A 71 -34.92 16.93 -42.03
C LYS A 71 -36.18 17.32 -41.21
N ALA A 72 -36.40 18.63 -40.93
CA ALA A 72 -37.66 19.37 -40.54
C ALA A 72 -38.68 18.74 -39.54
N GLY A 73 -39.44 19.42 -38.66
CA GLY A 73 -39.82 20.84 -38.45
C GLY A 73 -41.36 20.92 -38.23
N PRO A 74 -41.99 21.98 -37.66
CA PRO A 74 -41.47 23.20 -37.02
C PRO A 74 -42.08 23.56 -35.62
N GLY A 75 -41.43 24.52 -34.94
CA GLY A 75 -42.00 25.61 -34.09
C GLY A 75 -43.06 25.37 -32.97
N LEU A 76 -42.71 25.71 -31.72
CA LEU A 76 -43.40 26.75 -30.92
C LEU A 76 -42.57 27.23 -29.69
N GLN A 77 -42.65 28.53 -29.40
CA GLN A 77 -42.20 29.26 -28.19
C GLN A 77 -43.01 30.60 -28.15
N PRO A 78 -43.07 31.40 -27.05
CA PRO A 78 -42.22 31.38 -25.86
C PRO A 78 -42.97 31.44 -24.50
N ALA A 79 -42.20 31.42 -23.40
CA ALA A 79 -42.58 32.05 -22.13
C ALA A 79 -41.31 32.50 -21.37
N GLN A 80 -41.25 33.77 -20.95
CA GLN A 80 -40.19 34.30 -20.09
C GLN A 80 -40.71 34.46 -18.65
N ALA A 81 -39.85 34.25 -17.66
CA ALA A 81 -40.02 34.78 -16.30
C ALA A 81 -38.64 35.07 -15.70
N SER A 82 -38.49 36.18 -14.98
CA SER A 82 -37.19 36.73 -14.58
C SER A 82 -37.11 37.13 -13.10
N VAL A 83 -35.96 36.86 -12.50
CA VAL A 83 -35.28 37.59 -11.40
C VAL A 83 -36.13 38.09 -10.21
N GLN A 84 -35.89 37.53 -9.01
CA GLN A 84 -35.34 38.22 -7.82
C GLN A 84 -34.52 37.17 -7.00
N ARG A 85 -33.29 37.36 -6.50
CA ARG A 85 -32.53 38.46 -5.87
C ARG A 85 -32.73 38.55 -4.33
N GLY A 86 -31.84 37.92 -3.54
CA GLY A 86 -31.83 38.12 -2.08
C GLY A 86 -30.78 37.36 -1.23
N ARG A 87 -29.77 38.10 -0.75
CA ARG A 87 -29.09 37.99 0.57
C ARG A 87 -28.17 36.78 0.91
N MET A 88 -26.85 37.04 0.96
CA MET A 88 -25.87 36.34 1.81
C MET A 88 -25.75 37.02 3.20
N PRO A 89 -25.18 36.35 4.22
CA PRO A 89 -23.82 36.68 4.67
C PRO A 89 -23.04 35.45 5.24
N PRO A 90 -21.81 35.60 5.79
CA PRO A 90 -20.62 36.17 5.15
C PRO A 90 -19.44 35.16 5.12
N THR A 91 -18.38 35.55 4.43
CA THR A 91 -17.12 34.81 4.19
C THR A 91 -16.40 34.26 5.44
N GLN A 92 -15.92 33.01 5.37
CA GLN A 92 -14.62 32.62 5.94
C GLN A 92 -13.54 32.67 4.85
N PRO A 93 -12.31 33.13 5.15
CA PRO A 93 -11.23 33.16 4.16
C PRO A 93 -10.58 31.78 3.99
N THR A 94 -10.40 31.36 2.74
CA THR A 94 -9.57 30.20 2.37
C THR A 94 -8.13 30.42 2.87
N HIS A 95 -7.56 29.46 3.60
CA HIS A 95 -6.19 29.57 4.12
C HIS A 95 -5.24 28.58 3.44
N GLY A 96 -4.86 28.93 2.21
CA GLY A 96 -3.70 28.36 1.53
C GLY A 96 -2.49 29.28 1.70
N GLN A 97 -1.84 29.24 2.86
CA GLN A 97 -0.58 29.96 3.14
C GLN A 97 0.35 29.10 4.00
N PHE A 98 1.16 28.28 3.35
CA PHE A 98 2.32 27.65 3.98
C PHE A 98 3.53 28.59 3.87
N ALA A 99 3.60 29.55 4.78
CA ALA A 99 4.75 30.45 4.93
C ALA A 99 5.46 30.18 6.26
N LEU A 100 6.79 29.99 6.21
CA LEU A 100 7.61 29.83 7.40
C LEU A 100 7.90 31.21 8.02
N THR A 101 7.00 31.67 8.89
CA THR A 101 7.25 32.81 9.77
C THR A 101 7.67 32.31 11.15
N ASN A 102 8.79 32.82 11.68
CA ASN A 102 9.24 32.52 13.04
C ASN A 102 8.10 32.73 14.06
N GLY A 103 7.76 31.70 14.83
CA GLY A 103 6.64 31.70 15.76
C GLY A 103 6.82 30.67 16.89
N ASP A 104 6.04 30.82 17.96
CA ASP A 104 6.25 30.13 19.24
C ASP A 104 6.41 28.60 19.14
N PRO A 105 7.31 28.00 19.96
CA PRO A 105 7.46 26.53 20.05
C PRO A 105 6.14 25.80 20.27
N LEU A 106 5.24 26.39 21.07
CA LEU A 106 3.91 25.86 21.37
C LEU A 106 3.04 25.66 20.11
N ASN A 107 3.19 26.51 19.10
CA ASN A 107 2.44 26.38 17.85
C ASN A 107 3.03 25.25 16.97
N CYS A 108 4.36 25.10 16.94
CA CYS A 108 5.04 23.99 16.26
C CYS A 108 4.57 22.63 16.81
N HIS A 109 4.54 22.49 18.14
CA HIS A 109 4.04 21.29 18.84
C HIS A 109 2.59 20.94 18.42
N SER A 110 1.72 21.95 18.32
CA SER A 110 0.34 21.78 17.83
C SER A 110 0.30 21.24 16.39
N TYR A 111 1.11 21.79 15.48
CA TYR A 111 1.16 21.33 14.08
C TYR A 111 1.68 19.90 13.93
N LEU A 112 2.70 19.48 14.70
CA LEU A 112 3.23 18.12 14.64
C LEU A 112 2.23 17.09 15.19
N SER A 113 1.53 17.40 16.28
CA SER A 113 0.41 16.59 16.80
C SER A 113 -0.75 16.49 15.79
N GLY A 114 -1.09 17.60 15.12
CA GLY A 114 -2.06 17.63 14.02
C GLY A 114 -1.64 16.78 12.81
N TYR A 115 -0.35 16.79 12.46
CA TYR A 115 0.20 15.97 11.38
C TYR A 115 0.07 14.47 11.68
N ILE A 116 0.43 14.02 12.88
CA ILE A 116 0.25 12.63 13.32
C ILE A 116 -1.23 12.23 13.28
N SER A 117 -2.12 13.11 13.72
CA SER A 117 -3.57 12.90 13.67
C SER A 117 -4.08 12.71 12.24
N LEU A 118 -3.47 13.37 11.25
CA LEU A 118 -3.76 13.16 9.82
C LEU A 118 -3.18 11.84 9.30
N LEU A 119 -1.96 11.45 9.71
CA LEU A 119 -1.39 10.14 9.34
C LEU A 119 -2.22 8.96 9.86
N LEU A 120 -2.74 9.06 11.09
CA LEU A 120 -3.66 8.10 11.69
C LEU A 120 -5.01 8.04 10.95
N ARG A 121 -5.55 9.20 10.56
CA ARG A 121 -6.83 9.31 9.83
C ARG A 121 -6.74 8.79 8.39
N ALA A 122 -5.54 8.64 7.83
CA ALA A 122 -5.30 8.06 6.52
C ALA A 122 -5.33 6.51 6.51
N GLU A 123 -5.32 5.84 7.67
CA GLU A 123 -5.37 4.38 7.75
C GLU A 123 -6.72 3.82 7.25
N PRO A 124 -6.77 3.04 6.16
CA PRO A 124 -8.02 2.66 5.51
C PRO A 124 -8.82 1.59 6.28
N TYR A 125 -8.20 0.95 7.28
CA TYR A 125 -8.81 -0.07 8.12
C TYR A 125 -8.30 0.05 9.57
N PRO A 126 -9.19 0.13 10.60
CA PRO A 126 -8.76 0.08 11.99
C PRO A 126 -8.06 -1.26 12.30
N THR A 127 -6.90 -1.21 12.94
CA THR A 127 -6.03 -2.36 13.24
C THR A 127 -6.77 -3.52 13.94
N SER A 128 -7.77 -3.18 14.79
CA SER A 128 -8.65 -4.14 15.46
C SER A 128 -9.39 -5.08 14.51
N ARG A 129 -9.73 -4.65 13.29
CA ARG A 129 -10.38 -5.51 12.27
C ARG A 129 -9.49 -6.66 11.81
N PHE A 130 -8.16 -6.50 11.84
CA PHE A 130 -7.21 -7.56 11.54
C PHE A 130 -6.98 -8.44 12.78
N GLY A 131 -6.75 -7.82 13.95
CA GLY A 131 -6.52 -8.53 15.21
C GLY A 131 -7.67 -9.47 15.61
N SER A 132 -8.93 -9.02 15.51
CA SER A 132 -10.09 -9.87 15.85
C SER A 132 -10.32 -11.06 14.91
N GLN A 133 -9.61 -11.14 13.77
CA GLN A 133 -9.67 -12.31 12.88
C GLN A 133 -8.57 -13.34 13.16
N CYS A 134 -7.44 -12.95 13.74
CA CYS A 134 -6.37 -13.90 14.14
C CYS A 134 -6.46 -14.33 15.62
N MET A 135 -7.14 -13.58 16.49
CA MET A 135 -7.30 -13.86 17.93
C MET A 135 -8.54 -14.71 18.28
N GLN A 136 -8.88 -15.70 17.45
CA GLN A 136 -9.95 -16.68 17.75
C GLN A 136 -9.32 -18.06 18.00
N PRO A 137 -9.38 -18.62 19.24
CA PRO A 137 -8.53 -19.74 19.64
C PRO A 137 -8.78 -21.06 18.89
N ASN A 138 -9.93 -21.23 18.25
CA ASN A 138 -10.25 -22.42 17.44
C ASN A 138 -10.00 -22.24 15.93
N ASN A 139 -9.68 -21.02 15.45
CA ASN A 139 -9.50 -20.75 14.02
C ASN A 139 -8.02 -20.66 13.65
N ILE A 140 -7.43 -21.79 13.28
CA ILE A 140 -6.17 -21.81 12.51
C ILE A 140 -6.43 -21.05 11.20
N MET A 141 -5.83 -19.87 11.07
CA MET A 141 -6.05 -19.00 9.92
C MET A 141 -5.42 -19.65 8.67
N GLY A 142 -6.25 -20.13 7.75
CA GLY A 142 -5.81 -20.95 6.63
C GLY A 142 -4.77 -20.28 5.72
N ILE A 143 -3.97 -21.09 5.04
CA ILE A 143 -2.94 -20.69 4.06
C ILE A 143 -3.50 -19.76 2.96
N GLU A 144 -4.78 -19.85 2.65
CA GLU A 144 -5.44 -18.98 1.68
C GLU A 144 -5.77 -17.61 2.27
N ASN A 145 -6.19 -17.56 3.54
CA ASN A 145 -6.49 -16.33 4.27
C ASN A 145 -5.24 -15.47 4.50
N ILE A 146 -4.05 -16.07 4.70
CA ILE A 146 -2.82 -15.27 4.90
C ILE A 146 -2.32 -14.62 3.60
N CYS A 147 -2.54 -15.24 2.44
CA CYS A 147 -2.27 -14.59 1.15
C CYS A 147 -3.24 -13.44 0.87
N GLU A 148 -4.54 -13.59 1.18
CA GLU A 148 -5.51 -12.50 1.10
C GLU A 148 -5.15 -11.37 2.09
N LEU A 149 -4.79 -11.70 3.32
CA LEU A 149 -4.36 -10.74 4.34
C LEU A 149 -3.12 -9.95 3.87
N ALA A 150 -2.07 -10.63 3.40
CA ALA A 150 -0.88 -10.00 2.86
C ALA A 150 -1.24 -9.03 1.71
N ALA A 151 -2.11 -9.45 0.79
CA ALA A 151 -2.53 -8.58 -0.30
C ALA A 151 -3.29 -7.35 0.22
N ARG A 152 -4.26 -7.52 1.13
CA ARG A 152 -4.97 -6.40 1.80
C ARG A 152 -4.00 -5.40 2.44
N MET A 153 -2.89 -5.87 2.99
CA MET A 153 -1.88 -5.06 3.67
C MET A 153 -0.91 -4.36 2.70
N LEU A 154 -0.71 -4.90 1.50
CA LEU A 154 -0.10 -4.18 0.39
C LEU A 154 -1.06 -3.09 -0.14
N PHE A 155 -2.33 -3.42 -0.38
CA PHE A 155 -3.35 -2.44 -0.81
C PHE A 155 -3.50 -1.30 0.20
N SER A 156 -3.50 -1.59 1.51
CA SER A 156 -3.64 -0.56 2.55
C SER A 156 -2.45 0.38 2.61
N ALA A 157 -1.22 -0.06 2.31
CA ALA A 157 -0.07 0.83 2.20
C ALA A 157 -0.25 1.88 1.08
N VAL A 158 -0.77 1.47 -0.08
CA VAL A 158 -1.01 2.38 -1.24
C VAL A 158 -2.24 3.27 -1.03
N GLU A 159 -3.24 2.80 -0.30
CA GLU A 159 -4.41 3.61 0.06
C GLU A 159 -4.06 4.61 1.17
N TRP A 160 -3.26 4.23 2.18
CA TRP A 160 -2.70 5.12 3.19
C TRP A 160 -1.82 6.22 2.56
N ALA A 161 -0.84 5.85 1.73
CA ALA A 161 0.07 6.81 1.08
C ALA A 161 -0.67 7.88 0.25
N ARG A 162 -1.80 7.55 -0.37
CA ARG A 162 -2.64 8.51 -1.12
C ARG A 162 -3.59 9.36 -0.26
N ASN A 163 -3.62 9.15 1.06
CA ASN A 163 -4.49 9.89 1.98
C ASN A 163 -3.71 10.63 3.10
N ILE A 164 -2.40 10.42 3.24
CA ILE A 164 -1.54 11.24 4.12
C ILE A 164 -1.29 12.64 3.53
N PRO A 165 -0.90 13.63 4.35
CA PRO A 165 -0.49 14.95 3.85
C PRO A 165 0.76 14.88 2.95
N PHE A 166 0.89 15.85 2.04
CA PHE A 166 2.03 16.11 1.15
C PHE A 166 2.29 15.06 0.06
N PHE A 167 2.19 13.74 0.34
CA PHE A 167 2.47 12.70 -0.66
C PHE A 167 1.59 12.80 -1.93
N PRO A 168 0.27 13.07 -1.86
CA PRO A 168 -0.56 13.22 -3.06
C PRO A 168 -0.20 14.43 -3.92
N ASP A 169 0.48 15.43 -3.34
CA ASP A 169 0.87 16.69 -3.98
C ASP A 169 2.24 16.58 -4.70
N LEU A 170 3.02 15.53 -4.40
CA LEU A 170 4.27 15.21 -5.11
C LEU A 170 4.02 14.83 -6.57
N GLN A 171 5.03 15.01 -7.42
CA GLN A 171 4.97 14.53 -8.81
C GLN A 171 4.66 13.03 -8.87
N ILE A 172 3.84 12.60 -9.84
CA ILE A 172 3.42 11.20 -9.95
C ILE A 172 4.59 10.25 -10.26
N THR A 173 5.66 10.76 -10.88
CA THR A 173 6.96 10.08 -11.03
C THR A 173 7.57 9.72 -9.68
N ASP A 174 7.54 10.66 -8.76
CA ASP A 174 8.20 10.61 -7.46
C ASP A 174 7.37 9.75 -6.51
N GLN A 175 6.04 9.90 -6.51
CA GLN A 175 5.12 8.98 -5.84
C GLN A 175 5.36 7.52 -6.24
N VAL A 176 5.57 7.26 -7.55
CA VAL A 176 5.88 5.92 -8.06
C VAL A 176 7.30 5.47 -7.69
N ALA A 177 8.30 6.36 -7.71
CA ALA A 177 9.68 6.04 -7.33
C ALA A 177 9.80 5.66 -5.84
N LEU A 178 9.23 6.49 -4.96
CA LEU A 178 9.20 6.26 -3.51
C LEU A 178 8.51 4.94 -3.16
N LEU A 179 7.33 4.67 -3.71
CA LEU A 179 6.61 3.41 -3.45
C LEU A 179 7.24 2.18 -4.13
N ARG A 180 7.91 2.34 -5.28
CA ARG A 180 8.70 1.26 -5.90
C ARG A 180 9.85 0.79 -5.01
N LEU A 181 10.50 1.70 -4.30
CA LEU A 181 11.59 1.38 -3.37
C LEU A 181 11.05 0.80 -2.05
N THR A 182 10.04 1.45 -1.45
CA THR A 182 9.72 1.28 -0.02
C THR A 182 8.61 0.26 0.30
N TRP A 183 7.90 -0.26 -0.71
CA TRP A 183 6.71 -1.09 -0.49
C TRP A 183 6.94 -2.31 0.41
N SER A 184 8.11 -2.94 0.35
CA SER A 184 8.45 -4.11 1.17
C SER A 184 8.59 -3.75 2.64
N GLU A 185 9.08 -2.55 2.96
CA GLU A 185 9.26 -2.07 4.34
C GLU A 185 7.93 -1.60 4.92
N LEU A 186 7.11 -0.90 4.12
CA LEU A 186 5.73 -0.57 4.46
C LEU A 186 4.89 -1.84 4.70
N PHE A 187 5.13 -2.89 3.91
CA PHE A 187 4.52 -4.20 4.13
C PHE A 187 4.99 -4.85 5.44
N VAL A 188 6.28 -4.78 5.79
CA VAL A 188 6.81 -5.31 7.07
C VAL A 188 6.24 -4.54 8.27
N LEU A 189 6.15 -3.20 8.19
CA LEU A 189 5.51 -2.37 9.22
C LEU A 189 4.02 -2.76 9.39
N ASN A 190 3.28 -2.91 8.30
CA ASN A 190 1.89 -3.42 8.36
C ASN A 190 1.85 -4.85 8.94
N ALA A 191 2.79 -5.74 8.58
CA ALA A 191 2.87 -7.13 9.05
C ALA A 191 3.02 -7.22 10.58
N ALA A 192 3.82 -6.33 11.17
CA ALA A 192 3.93 -6.20 12.62
C ALA A 192 2.68 -5.56 13.25
N GLN A 193 2.22 -4.42 12.73
CA GLN A 193 1.06 -3.69 13.26
C GLN A 193 -0.24 -4.51 13.27
N CYS A 194 -0.46 -5.33 12.25
CA CYS A 194 -1.65 -6.19 12.13
C CYS A 194 -1.49 -7.56 12.80
N SER A 195 -0.37 -7.83 13.50
CA SER A 195 -0.03 -9.13 14.09
C SER A 195 -0.19 -10.31 13.13
N MET A 196 0.40 -10.19 11.94
CA MET A 196 0.36 -11.23 10.91
C MET A 196 0.94 -12.56 11.44
N PRO A 197 0.28 -13.72 11.26
CA PRO A 197 0.69 -14.99 11.85
C PRO A 197 1.85 -15.66 11.09
N LEU A 198 3.02 -15.02 11.10
CA LEU A 198 4.17 -15.42 10.27
C LEU A 198 4.81 -16.77 10.59
N HIS A 199 4.41 -17.44 11.68
CA HIS A 199 4.84 -18.81 11.99
C HIS A 199 4.44 -19.81 10.89
N VAL A 200 3.41 -19.50 10.08
CA VAL A 200 3.03 -20.33 8.92
C VAL A 200 3.88 -20.09 7.67
N ALA A 201 4.75 -19.07 7.61
CA ALA A 201 5.53 -18.76 6.41
C ALA A 201 6.47 -19.91 5.95
N PRO A 202 7.14 -20.66 6.86
CA PRO A 202 7.81 -21.92 6.51
C PRO A 202 6.87 -22.97 5.91
N LEU A 203 5.63 -23.06 6.39
CA LEU A 203 4.62 -24.00 5.86
C LEU A 203 4.11 -23.57 4.47
N LEU A 204 3.99 -22.26 4.21
CA LEU A 204 3.71 -21.74 2.86
C LEU A 204 4.80 -22.17 1.87
N ALA A 205 6.06 -22.08 2.29
CA ALA A 205 7.20 -22.47 1.46
C ALA A 205 7.23 -23.99 1.19
N ALA A 206 7.08 -24.79 2.25
CA ALA A 206 7.03 -26.26 2.15
C ALA A 206 5.81 -26.77 1.34
N ALA A 207 4.70 -26.04 1.35
CA ALA A 207 3.49 -26.39 0.59
C ALA A 207 3.60 -26.16 -0.94
N GLY A 208 4.78 -25.78 -1.45
CA GLY A 208 5.02 -25.66 -2.90
C GLY A 208 4.37 -24.44 -3.55
N LEU A 209 4.17 -23.35 -2.79
CA LEU A 209 3.69 -22.07 -3.34
C LEU A 209 4.70 -21.37 -4.27
N HIS A 210 5.92 -21.90 -4.39
CA HIS A 210 6.95 -21.41 -5.31
C HIS A 210 6.83 -22.07 -6.69
N ALA A 211 6.83 -21.27 -7.74
CA ALA A 211 6.50 -21.71 -9.11
C ALA A 211 7.56 -22.58 -9.83
N SER A 212 8.59 -23.07 -9.12
CA SER A 212 9.66 -23.90 -9.67
C SER A 212 10.28 -24.79 -8.59
N PRO A 213 10.72 -26.02 -8.92
CA PRO A 213 11.68 -26.73 -8.06
C PRO A 213 12.95 -25.89 -7.86
N MET A 214 13.61 -26.08 -6.72
CA MET A 214 14.83 -25.37 -6.29
C MET A 214 15.94 -26.37 -5.91
N SER A 215 17.20 -25.96 -5.98
CA SER A 215 18.31 -26.71 -5.36
C SER A 215 18.29 -26.54 -3.83
N ALA A 216 18.96 -27.45 -3.11
CA ALA A 216 19.03 -27.41 -1.65
C ALA A 216 19.52 -26.05 -1.11
N ASP A 217 20.58 -25.48 -1.71
CA ASP A 217 21.18 -24.19 -1.32
C ASP A 217 20.17 -23.04 -1.46
N ARG A 218 19.33 -23.07 -2.50
CA ARG A 218 18.27 -22.09 -2.72
C ARG A 218 17.16 -22.22 -1.68
N VAL A 219 16.82 -23.44 -1.26
CA VAL A 219 15.87 -23.66 -0.16
C VAL A 219 16.44 -23.12 1.16
N VAL A 220 17.72 -23.37 1.46
CA VAL A 220 18.40 -22.84 2.65
C VAL A 220 18.41 -21.31 2.66
N ALA A 221 18.83 -20.66 1.57
CA ALA A 221 18.83 -19.20 1.45
C ALA A 221 17.41 -18.61 1.56
N PHE A 222 16.41 -19.28 0.98
CA PHE A 222 15.02 -18.85 1.09
C PHE A 222 14.47 -18.97 2.52
N MET A 223 14.83 -20.04 3.23
CA MET A 223 14.48 -20.24 4.64
C MET A 223 15.11 -19.18 5.55
N ASP A 224 16.37 -18.80 5.32
CA ASP A 224 17.00 -17.73 6.11
C ASP A 224 16.35 -16.35 5.86
N HIS A 225 15.96 -16.04 4.62
CA HIS A 225 15.19 -14.82 4.36
C HIS A 225 13.79 -14.83 5.02
N ILE A 226 13.13 -15.99 5.14
CA ILE A 226 11.89 -16.13 5.93
C ILE A 226 12.18 -15.84 7.41
N ARG A 227 13.26 -16.40 7.95
CA ARG A 227 13.70 -16.18 9.34
C ARG A 227 13.98 -14.69 9.60
N ILE A 228 14.69 -14.01 8.71
CA ILE A 228 14.95 -12.56 8.78
C ILE A 228 13.64 -11.77 8.77
N PHE A 229 12.70 -12.10 7.88
CA PHE A 229 11.39 -11.42 7.83
C PHE A 229 10.58 -11.60 9.13
N GLN A 230 10.50 -12.82 9.65
CA GLN A 230 9.90 -13.11 10.96
C GLN A 230 10.57 -12.31 12.08
N GLU A 231 11.91 -12.29 12.09
CA GLU A 231 12.72 -11.62 13.10
C GLU A 231 12.49 -10.10 13.15
N GLN A 232 12.35 -9.41 12.00
CA GLN A 232 12.05 -7.97 12.01
C GLN A 232 10.63 -7.67 12.52
N VAL A 233 9.65 -8.49 12.14
CA VAL A 233 8.27 -8.34 12.62
C VAL A 233 8.17 -8.56 14.13
N GLU A 234 8.88 -9.55 14.67
CA GLU A 234 8.86 -9.80 16.12
C GLU A 234 9.64 -8.75 16.91
N LYS A 235 10.74 -8.22 16.36
CA LYS A 235 11.46 -7.06 16.95
C LYS A 235 10.61 -5.79 17.03
N LEU A 236 9.67 -5.58 16.11
CA LEU A 236 8.70 -4.48 16.16
C LEU A 236 7.64 -4.72 17.25
N LYS A 237 7.08 -5.94 17.33
CA LYS A 237 6.11 -6.28 18.39
C LYS A 237 6.70 -6.19 19.79
N ALA A 238 7.92 -6.70 19.99
CA ALA A 238 8.62 -6.69 21.27
C ALA A 238 9.03 -5.28 21.77
N LEU A 239 9.09 -4.29 20.86
CA LEU A 239 9.25 -2.88 21.23
C LEU A 239 7.92 -2.23 21.65
N HIS A 240 6.81 -2.94 21.49
CA HIS A 240 5.44 -2.47 21.71
C HIS A 240 5.16 -1.16 20.96
N VAL A 241 5.45 -1.13 19.66
CA VAL A 241 5.20 0.02 18.78
C VAL A 241 3.69 0.28 18.68
N ASP A 242 3.26 1.52 18.92
CA ASP A 242 1.85 1.92 18.86
C ASP A 242 1.40 2.38 17.46
N SER A 243 0.11 2.69 17.30
CA SER A 243 -0.46 3.12 16.02
C SER A 243 0.12 4.42 15.47
N ALA A 244 0.41 5.42 16.31
CA ALA A 244 0.97 6.70 15.89
C ALA A 244 2.44 6.54 15.49
N GLU A 245 3.20 5.77 16.28
CA GLU A 245 4.58 5.42 15.96
C GLU A 245 4.67 4.63 14.64
N TYR A 246 3.80 3.63 14.42
CA TYR A 246 3.71 2.94 13.12
C TYR A 246 3.39 3.92 11.98
N SER A 247 2.45 4.84 12.16
CA SER A 247 2.11 5.83 11.14
C SER A 247 3.29 6.76 10.82
N CYS A 248 4.05 7.22 11.82
CA CYS A 248 5.25 8.02 11.59
C CYS A 248 6.39 7.21 10.96
N LEU A 249 6.64 5.97 11.41
CA LEU A 249 7.66 5.09 10.82
C LEU A 249 7.37 4.80 9.34
N LYS A 250 6.10 4.60 8.96
CA LYS A 250 5.70 4.50 7.55
C LYS A 250 6.01 5.78 6.77
N ALA A 251 5.81 6.96 7.35
CA ALA A 251 6.11 8.24 6.70
C ALA A 251 7.62 8.45 6.51
N ILE A 252 8.43 8.16 7.54
CA ILE A 252 9.91 8.24 7.49
C ILE A 252 10.47 7.24 6.47
N VAL A 253 9.88 6.05 6.35
CA VAL A 253 10.23 5.06 5.31
C VAL A 253 9.83 5.56 3.92
N LEU A 254 8.61 6.08 3.76
CA LEU A 254 8.04 6.46 2.46
C LEU A 254 8.71 7.70 1.86
N PHE A 255 8.98 8.74 2.66
CA PHE A 255 9.74 9.91 2.22
C PHE A 255 11.23 9.60 2.38
N THR A 256 11.92 9.25 1.29
CA THR A 256 13.32 8.83 1.30
C THR A 256 14.04 9.30 0.04
N SER A 257 15.18 9.98 0.20
CA SER A 257 16.02 10.44 -0.92
C SER A 257 16.79 9.31 -1.63
N ASP A 258 16.80 8.10 -1.07
CA ASP A 258 17.33 6.88 -1.72
C ASP A 258 16.58 6.50 -3.02
N ALA A 259 15.41 7.09 -3.29
CA ALA A 259 14.62 6.78 -4.48
C ALA A 259 15.24 7.38 -5.76
N CYS A 260 15.65 6.51 -6.69
CA CYS A 260 16.23 6.93 -7.96
C CYS A 260 15.20 7.65 -8.85
N GLY A 261 15.55 8.87 -9.30
CA GLY A 261 14.76 9.64 -10.26
C GLY A 261 13.72 10.59 -9.67
N LEU A 262 13.87 10.99 -8.39
CA LEU A 262 13.10 12.09 -7.80
C LEU A 262 13.34 13.42 -8.54
N SER A 263 12.28 14.22 -8.65
CA SER A 263 12.31 15.56 -9.23
C SER A 263 12.71 16.65 -8.24
N ASP A 264 12.35 16.50 -6.96
CA ASP A 264 12.74 17.39 -5.86
C ASP A 264 13.16 16.59 -4.62
N VAL A 265 14.46 16.30 -4.54
CA VAL A 265 15.07 15.56 -3.42
C VAL A 265 14.97 16.34 -2.11
N ALA A 266 15.24 17.65 -2.14
CA ALA A 266 15.26 18.50 -0.96
C ALA A 266 13.86 18.63 -0.33
N HIS A 267 12.80 18.69 -1.15
CA HIS A 267 11.45 18.64 -0.63
C HIS A 267 11.14 17.28 0.03
N VAL A 268 11.50 16.15 -0.59
CA VAL A 268 11.32 14.81 0.02
C VAL A 268 12.06 14.67 1.35
N GLU A 269 13.28 15.20 1.46
CA GLU A 269 14.05 15.20 2.71
C GLU A 269 13.37 16.07 3.79
N SER A 270 12.84 17.25 3.44
CA SER A 270 12.06 18.08 4.37
C SER A 270 10.75 17.42 4.86
N LEU A 271 10.19 16.49 4.09
CA LEU A 271 9.04 15.67 4.51
C LEU A 271 9.48 14.51 5.43
N GLN A 272 10.66 13.93 5.19
CA GLN A 272 11.24 12.92 6.07
C GLN A 272 11.61 13.52 7.43
N GLU A 273 12.31 14.65 7.46
CA GLU A 273 12.69 15.38 8.68
C GLU A 273 11.45 15.72 9.52
N LYS A 274 10.42 16.31 8.90
CA LYS A 274 9.12 16.60 9.55
C LYS A 274 8.48 15.36 10.17
N SER A 275 8.61 14.21 9.52
CA SER A 275 8.11 12.91 10.04
C SER A 275 8.94 12.41 11.22
N GLN A 276 10.25 12.67 11.24
CA GLN A 276 11.14 12.34 12.36
C GLN A 276 10.90 13.25 13.57
N CYS A 277 10.81 14.57 13.39
CA CYS A 277 10.51 15.53 14.47
C CYS A 277 9.15 15.26 15.12
N ALA A 278 8.13 14.92 14.32
CA ALA A 278 6.82 14.51 14.83
C ALA A 278 6.93 13.26 15.72
N LEU A 279 7.67 12.23 15.27
CA LEU A 279 7.90 11.02 16.06
C LEU A 279 8.70 11.28 17.34
N GLU A 280 9.72 12.13 17.30
CA GLU A 280 10.52 12.50 18.46
C GLU A 280 9.65 13.17 19.54
N GLU A 281 8.84 14.15 19.15
CA GLU A 281 7.92 14.83 20.06
C GLU A 281 6.84 13.91 20.63
N TYR A 282 6.27 13.06 19.79
CA TYR A 282 5.28 12.08 20.22
C TYR A 282 5.88 11.13 21.27
N VAL A 283 7.07 10.58 21.00
CA VAL A 283 7.75 9.68 21.94
C VAL A 283 8.16 10.41 23.22
N ARG A 284 8.67 11.64 23.12
CA ARG A 284 9.04 12.49 24.27
C ARG A 284 7.85 12.84 25.17
N SER A 285 6.65 12.99 24.61
CA SER A 285 5.43 13.32 25.35
C SER A 285 4.68 12.11 25.90
N GLN A 286 4.54 11.02 25.12
CA GLN A 286 3.81 9.81 25.55
C GLN A 286 4.68 8.84 26.38
N TYR A 287 5.99 8.83 26.15
CA TYR A 287 6.92 7.90 26.80
C TYR A 287 8.09 8.62 27.50
N PRO A 288 7.84 9.60 28.40
CA PRO A 288 8.91 10.36 29.08
C PRO A 288 9.85 9.47 29.90
N ASN A 289 9.34 8.33 30.40
CA ASN A 289 10.12 7.33 31.14
C ASN A 289 10.97 6.40 30.23
N GLN A 290 10.94 6.58 28.90
CA GLN A 290 11.71 5.80 27.94
C GLN A 290 12.53 6.71 26.98
N PRO A 291 13.48 7.52 27.47
CA PRO A 291 14.21 8.49 26.64
C PRO A 291 14.99 7.88 25.46
N THR A 292 15.29 6.57 25.49
CA THR A 292 15.94 5.85 24.38
C THR A 292 14.96 5.32 23.31
N ARG A 293 13.64 5.49 23.49
CA ARG A 293 12.62 4.88 22.62
C ARG A 293 12.67 5.41 21.18
N PHE A 294 12.86 6.72 21.00
CA PHE A 294 12.97 7.33 19.67
C PHE A 294 14.12 6.71 18.86
N GLY A 295 15.32 6.65 19.45
CA GLY A 295 16.48 5.98 18.85
C GLY A 295 16.23 4.48 18.59
N LYS A 296 15.57 3.75 19.49
CA LYS A 296 15.22 2.34 19.29
C LYS A 296 14.28 2.13 18.09
N LEU A 297 13.31 3.03 17.89
CA LEU A 297 12.38 3.02 16.75
C LEU A 297 13.11 3.28 15.43
N LEU A 298 13.90 4.36 15.35
CA LEU A 298 14.70 4.67 14.16
C LEU A 298 15.70 3.56 13.82
N LEU A 299 16.34 2.95 14.82
CA LEU A 299 17.22 1.79 14.66
C LEU A 299 16.52 0.51 14.17
N ARG A 300 15.18 0.51 13.96
CA ARG A 300 14.50 -0.57 13.21
C ARG A 300 14.56 -0.35 11.70
N LEU A 301 14.59 0.90 11.22
CA LEU A 301 14.51 1.23 9.80
C LEU A 301 15.63 0.59 8.95
N PRO A 302 16.92 0.64 9.33
CA PRO A 302 17.97 -0.06 8.58
C PRO A 302 17.80 -1.58 8.56
N SER A 303 17.11 -2.15 9.56
CA SER A 303 16.83 -3.58 9.62
C SER A 303 15.67 -3.98 8.68
N LEU A 304 14.73 -3.07 8.37
CA LEU A 304 13.66 -3.34 7.40
C LEU A 304 14.22 -3.52 5.98
N ARG A 305 15.20 -2.69 5.59
CA ARG A 305 15.94 -2.79 4.30
C ARG A 305 16.60 -4.17 4.08
N THR A 306 16.84 -4.96 5.14
CA THR A 306 17.39 -6.34 5.03
C THR A 306 16.36 -7.40 4.63
N VAL A 307 15.06 -7.09 4.67
CA VAL A 307 14.01 -8.03 4.31
C VAL A 307 13.88 -8.10 2.78
N SER A 308 14.26 -9.25 2.20
CA SER A 308 14.24 -9.45 0.75
C SER A 308 12.82 -9.31 0.17
N SER A 309 12.61 -8.25 -0.63
CA SER A 309 11.34 -7.97 -1.29
C SER A 309 10.90 -9.10 -2.24
N SER A 310 11.84 -9.81 -2.85
CA SER A 310 11.56 -10.98 -3.70
C SER A 310 11.09 -12.21 -2.90
N VAL A 311 11.38 -12.27 -1.60
CA VAL A 311 10.90 -13.33 -0.69
C VAL A 311 9.49 -13.02 -0.20
N ILE A 312 9.17 -11.74 0.05
CA ILE A 312 7.79 -11.31 0.27
C ILE A 312 6.92 -11.63 -0.97
N GLU A 313 7.41 -11.36 -2.20
CA GLU A 313 6.70 -11.78 -3.42
C GLU A 313 6.56 -13.30 -3.51
N GLN A 314 7.60 -14.07 -3.21
CA GLN A 314 7.58 -15.55 -3.31
C GLN A 314 6.74 -16.25 -2.24
N LEU A 315 6.52 -15.64 -1.07
CA LEU A 315 5.64 -16.15 -0.02
C LEU A 315 4.16 -15.88 -0.32
N PHE A 316 3.83 -14.63 -0.68
CA PHE A 316 2.45 -14.14 -0.66
C PHE A 316 1.88 -13.84 -2.05
N PHE A 317 2.73 -13.51 -3.04
CA PHE A 317 2.33 -12.87 -4.29
C PHE A 317 2.69 -13.65 -5.56
N VAL A 318 3.13 -14.92 -5.46
CA VAL A 318 3.32 -15.79 -6.65
C VAL A 318 2.01 -15.97 -7.42
N ARG A 319 0.87 -16.03 -6.71
CA ARG A 319 -0.48 -16.23 -7.28
C ARG A 319 -1.15 -14.92 -7.76
N LEU A 320 -0.37 -13.86 -7.99
CA LEU A 320 -0.85 -12.52 -8.38
C LEU A 320 -0.67 -12.21 -9.89
N VAL A 321 -0.13 -13.15 -10.67
CA VAL A 321 0.35 -13.00 -12.06
C VAL A 321 -0.51 -13.77 -13.05
#